data_AF-A0A3A8QPI6-F1
#
_entry.id   AF-A0A3A8QPI6-F1
#
_cell.length_a   1.000
_cell.length_b   1.000
_cell.length_c   1.000
_cell.angle_alpha   90.00
_cell.angle_beta   90.00
_cell.angle_gamma   90.00
#
_symmetry.space_group_name_H-M   'P 1'
#
loop_
_entity.id
_entity.type
_entity.pdbx_description
1 polymer ?
#
loop_
_entity_poly.entity_id
_entity_poly.type
_entity_poly.pdbx_seq_one_letter_code
_entity_poly.pdbx_strand_id
1 'polypeptide(L)'
;MSRTSNLIGALLLVSACQKPPEASSPAVPVAAPEAVRVKVAPFSLSVLQDAAPSGCTWLRLESDGRRRALVTVDAACDGLQLAWSADGKHAAVRDPAGSARGPGRVWVVDLTSGQGVAQLLPDEGLTGAVGFDSVGRLVALTAYTGELARRDDAFLFEGRRIPIPDEDEGAGLAHAYRLEAGAWKRIETVATRGDADAVFALTTTEMLVSSTVAGDADALVAQGLEEDSHDAARLDAVVPRRGHDVFGGWARVESRGGPLFAWQTAGEQTALMMPVRWELEDGHLGEPECLALPAQSPVRAMARGDLLLLAGEAQVRVYDVGTRRLAASFDGFRAARFWPEPGSRVPHGATAASAQP
;
A
#
# COMPACT_ATOMS: atom_id res chain seq x y z
N MET A 1 39.66 71.52 21.89
CA MET A 1 41.03 71.50 22.47
C MET A 1 41.73 70.26 21.96
N SER A 2 42.83 70.49 21.27
CA SER A 2 43.67 69.52 20.57
C SER A 2 44.67 68.87 21.54
N ARG A 3 45.08 67.64 21.24
CA ARG A 3 46.44 67.06 21.44
C ARG A 3 46.45 65.67 20.79
N THR A 4 46.82 65.55 19.52
CA THR A 4 48.17 65.44 18.93
C THR A 4 48.85 64.08 19.13
N SER A 5 49.29 63.56 17.98
CA SER A 5 50.52 62.81 17.73
C SER A 5 50.48 61.29 17.78
N ASN A 6 50.82 60.70 16.61
CA ASN A 6 51.85 59.67 16.38
C ASN A 6 51.43 58.80 15.19
N LEU A 7 52.29 58.24 14.34
CA LEU A 7 53.66 58.54 13.88
C LEU A 7 53.84 57.63 12.65
N ILE A 8 54.64 58.08 11.69
CA ILE A 8 55.02 57.35 10.48
C ILE A 8 55.94 56.18 10.85
N GLY A 9 55.84 55.05 10.13
CA GLY A 9 56.87 54.01 10.18
C GLY A 9 56.57 52.80 9.31
N ALA A 10 56.87 52.89 8.01
CA ALA A 10 57.00 51.72 7.15
C ALA A 10 58.40 51.10 7.33
N LEU A 11 58.48 49.77 7.48
CA LEU A 11 59.71 49.02 7.21
C LEU A 11 59.42 47.55 6.87
N LEU A 12 59.50 47.30 5.57
CA LEU A 12 60.21 46.21 4.89
C LEU A 12 59.95 44.75 5.30
N LEU A 13 59.29 44.07 4.36
CA LEU A 13 59.20 42.63 4.13
C LEU A 13 60.60 41.98 4.01
N VAL A 14 60.85 40.93 4.79
CA VAL A 14 61.82 39.89 4.44
C VAL A 14 61.19 38.52 4.72
N SER A 15 61.23 37.68 3.68
CA SER A 15 60.72 36.32 3.58
C SER A 15 61.11 35.38 4.72
N ALA A 16 60.14 34.59 5.17
CA ALA A 16 60.36 33.20 5.56
C ALA A 16 59.17 32.36 5.08
N CYS A 17 59.42 31.50 4.09
CA CYS A 17 58.47 30.49 3.64
C CYS A 17 58.29 29.43 4.73
N GLN A 18 57.20 29.49 5.48
CA GLN A 18 56.69 28.34 6.23
C GLN A 18 55.53 27.72 5.45
N LYS A 19 55.72 26.45 5.11
CA LYS A 19 54.75 25.55 4.48
C LYS A 19 53.48 25.48 5.35
N PRO A 20 52.27 25.74 4.81
CA PRO A 20 51.04 25.56 5.59
C PRO A 20 50.79 24.05 5.83
N PRO A 21 50.19 23.67 6.97
CA PRO A 21 49.95 22.28 7.33
C PRO A 21 48.99 21.61 6.33
N GLU A 22 49.31 20.38 5.96
CA GLU A 22 48.47 19.52 5.13
C GLU A 22 47.07 19.36 5.75
N ALA A 23 46.07 19.74 4.96
CA ALA A 23 44.68 19.45 5.26
C ALA A 23 44.49 17.93 5.40
N SER A 24 43.93 17.51 6.53
CA SER A 24 43.50 16.13 6.74
C SER A 24 42.57 15.71 5.59
N SER A 25 42.95 14.66 4.88
CA SER A 25 42.10 14.05 3.86
C SER A 25 40.75 13.65 4.46
N PRO A 26 39.63 13.85 3.76
CA PRO A 26 38.34 13.38 4.22
C PRO A 26 38.37 11.85 4.33
N ALA A 27 37.99 11.33 5.49
CA ALA A 27 37.78 9.90 5.67
C ALA A 27 36.75 9.42 4.65
N VAL A 28 37.17 8.53 3.76
CA VAL A 28 36.27 7.83 2.83
C VAL A 28 35.28 7.03 3.68
N PRO A 29 33.96 7.21 3.52
CA PRO A 29 32.99 6.38 4.21
C PRO A 29 33.23 4.92 3.82
N VAL A 30 33.47 4.06 4.81
CA VAL A 30 33.50 2.61 4.60
C VAL A 30 32.12 2.22 4.08
N ALA A 31 32.06 1.75 2.82
CA ALA A 31 30.83 1.23 2.24
C ALA A 31 30.32 0.08 3.12
N ALA A 32 29.06 0.16 3.55
CA ALA A 32 28.43 -0.92 4.28
C ALA A 32 28.51 -2.21 3.44
N PRO A 33 28.81 -3.37 4.03
CA PRO A 33 28.89 -4.62 3.30
C PRO A 33 27.55 -4.90 2.60
N GLU A 34 27.58 -5.09 1.28
CA GLU A 34 26.41 -5.54 0.54
C GLU A 34 26.00 -6.92 1.07
N ALA A 35 24.78 -7.03 1.59
CA ALA A 35 24.25 -8.32 2.02
C ALA A 35 24.28 -9.32 0.86
N VAL A 36 24.82 -10.51 1.13
CA VAL A 36 24.85 -11.59 0.15
C VAL A 36 23.41 -12.05 -0.04
N ARG A 37 22.86 -11.74 -1.22
CA ARG A 37 21.48 -12.09 -1.57
C ARG A 37 21.35 -13.60 -1.74
N VAL A 38 20.29 -14.17 -1.18
CA VAL A 38 19.95 -15.58 -1.42
C VAL A 38 19.20 -15.73 -2.73
N LYS A 39 19.49 -16.84 -3.43
CA LYS A 39 18.78 -17.18 -4.65
C LYS A 39 17.44 -17.82 -4.31
N VAL A 40 16.37 -17.24 -4.83
CA VAL A 40 14.99 -17.75 -4.69
C VAL A 40 14.37 -18.06 -6.05
N ALA A 41 13.18 -18.66 -6.05
CA ALA A 41 12.39 -18.81 -7.27
C ALA A 41 12.06 -17.42 -7.87
N PRO A 42 11.98 -17.29 -9.21
CA PRO A 42 11.61 -16.03 -9.84
C PRO A 42 10.25 -15.52 -9.35
N PHE A 43 10.17 -14.22 -9.13
CA PHE A 43 8.93 -13.54 -8.74
C PHE A 43 8.81 -12.22 -9.49
N SER A 44 7.59 -11.70 -9.55
CA SER A 44 7.32 -10.37 -10.10
C SER A 44 6.56 -9.55 -9.05
N LEU A 45 6.80 -8.24 -9.04
CA LEU A 45 6.12 -7.26 -8.22
C LEU A 45 5.33 -6.29 -9.11
N SER A 46 4.18 -5.86 -8.62
CA SER A 46 3.46 -4.69 -9.11
C SER A 46 3.92 -3.48 -8.31
N VAL A 47 4.54 -2.50 -8.97
CA VAL A 47 5.10 -1.31 -8.30
C VAL A 47 4.61 -0.01 -8.94
N LEU A 48 4.44 1.02 -8.11
CA LEU A 48 4.09 2.38 -8.54
C LEU A 48 5.31 3.29 -8.40
N GLN A 49 5.57 4.10 -9.43
CA GLN A 49 6.70 5.03 -9.46
C GLN A 49 6.22 6.39 -9.99
N ASP A 50 6.68 7.48 -9.37
CA ASP A 50 6.39 8.84 -9.86
C ASP A 50 6.86 9.00 -11.32
N ALA A 51 6.00 9.56 -12.15
CA ALA A 51 6.31 9.86 -13.54
C ALA A 51 6.78 11.31 -13.70
N ALA A 52 7.73 11.54 -14.61
CA ALA A 52 8.13 12.89 -15.00
C ALA A 52 7.30 13.36 -16.21
N PRO A 53 6.87 14.63 -16.27
CA PRO A 53 7.03 15.68 -15.26
C PRO A 53 6.02 15.58 -14.10
N SER A 54 4.95 14.81 -14.28
CA SER A 54 3.92 14.54 -13.27
C SER A 54 3.21 13.22 -13.59
N GLY A 55 2.50 12.69 -12.59
CA GLY A 55 1.70 11.47 -12.71
C GLY A 55 2.35 10.26 -12.06
N CYS A 56 1.81 9.08 -12.36
CA CYS A 56 2.28 7.82 -11.80
C CYS A 56 2.41 6.76 -12.90
N THR A 57 3.57 6.10 -12.94
CA THR A 57 3.79 4.95 -13.81
C THR A 57 3.62 3.68 -13.00
N TRP A 58 2.70 2.84 -13.47
CA TRP A 58 2.55 1.48 -12.96
C TRP A 58 3.46 0.53 -13.74
N LEU A 59 4.27 -0.22 -13.01
CA LEU A 59 5.32 -1.09 -13.55
C LEU A 59 5.15 -2.52 -13.05
N ARG A 60 5.52 -3.47 -13.89
CA ARG A 60 5.89 -4.82 -13.47
C ARG A 60 7.40 -4.88 -13.26
N LEU A 61 7.83 -5.26 -12.06
CA LEU A 61 9.22 -5.39 -11.67
C LEU A 61 9.55 -6.86 -11.44
N GLU A 62 10.51 -7.40 -12.18
CA GLU A 62 10.96 -8.77 -12.04
C GLU A 62 12.02 -8.91 -10.94
N SER A 63 12.18 -10.12 -10.38
CA SER A 63 13.14 -10.43 -9.32
C SER A 63 14.60 -10.11 -9.67
N ASP A 64 14.94 -10.05 -10.96
CA ASP A 64 16.25 -9.65 -11.48
C ASP A 64 16.42 -8.13 -11.66
N GLY A 65 15.39 -7.34 -11.33
CA GLY A 65 15.36 -5.89 -11.46
C GLY A 65 14.90 -5.37 -12.80
N ARG A 66 14.58 -6.24 -13.79
CA ARG A 66 13.98 -5.80 -15.05
C ARG A 66 12.62 -5.14 -14.79
N ARG A 67 12.36 -4.03 -15.48
CA ARG A 67 11.15 -3.23 -15.35
C ARG A 67 10.40 -3.20 -16.67
N ARG A 68 9.08 -3.37 -16.62
CA ARG A 68 8.18 -3.15 -17.75
C ARG A 68 7.10 -2.15 -17.33
N ALA A 69 7.05 -1.00 -18.00
CA ALA A 69 5.94 -0.06 -17.84
C ALA A 69 4.66 -0.68 -18.40
N LEU A 70 3.57 -0.55 -17.64
CA LEU A 70 2.25 -1.04 -18.01
C LEU A 70 1.37 0.10 -18.45
N VAL A 71 1.33 1.19 -17.67
CA VAL A 71 0.61 2.42 -18.00
C VAL A 71 1.19 3.59 -17.19
N THR A 72 1.10 4.79 -17.73
CA THR A 72 1.29 6.04 -16.98
C THR A 72 -0.04 6.76 -16.89
N VAL A 73 -0.46 7.10 -15.68
CA VAL A 73 -1.72 7.81 -15.40
C VAL A 73 -1.44 9.22 -14.92
N ASP A 74 -2.34 10.14 -15.26
CA ASP A 74 -2.31 11.53 -14.80
C ASP A 74 -2.92 11.66 -13.39
N ALA A 75 -2.27 11.02 -12.43
CA ALA A 75 -2.59 11.04 -11.01
C ALA A 75 -1.32 10.77 -10.19
N ALA A 76 -1.25 11.30 -8.96
CA ALA A 76 -0.16 10.96 -8.03
C ALA A 76 -0.21 9.46 -7.67
N CYS A 77 0.94 8.84 -7.42
CA CYS A 77 0.95 7.43 -7.03
C CYS A 77 0.28 7.17 -5.68
N ASP A 78 0.31 8.17 -4.79
CA ASP A 78 -0.24 8.05 -3.44
C ASP A 78 -1.76 7.91 -3.48
N GLY A 79 -2.24 6.78 -2.95
CA GLY A 79 -3.66 6.46 -2.86
C GLY A 79 -4.25 5.77 -4.10
N LEU A 80 -3.45 5.50 -5.14
CA LEU A 80 -3.92 4.71 -6.28
C LEU A 80 -4.24 3.28 -5.84
N GLN A 81 -5.35 2.77 -6.36
CA GLN A 81 -5.78 1.39 -6.15
C GLN A 81 -5.70 0.64 -7.47
N LEU A 82 -5.30 -0.62 -7.40
CA LEU A 82 -5.08 -1.47 -8.57
C LEU A 82 -6.03 -2.67 -8.52
N ALA A 83 -6.56 -3.06 -9.67
CA ALA A 83 -7.34 -4.28 -9.81
C ALA A 83 -6.97 -5.02 -11.09
N TRP A 84 -7.13 -6.34 -11.09
CA TRP A 84 -6.78 -7.20 -12.23
C TRP A 84 -7.96 -8.06 -12.63
N SER A 85 -8.11 -8.29 -13.92
CA SER A 85 -9.05 -9.27 -14.45
C SER A 85 -8.55 -10.70 -14.23
N ALA A 86 -9.48 -11.65 -14.14
CA ALA A 86 -9.15 -13.08 -14.00
C ALA A 86 -8.26 -13.61 -15.13
N ASP A 87 -8.46 -13.12 -16.35
CA ASP A 87 -7.70 -13.55 -17.53
C ASP A 87 -6.28 -12.97 -17.58
N GLY A 88 -5.93 -12.06 -16.66
CA GLY A 88 -4.63 -11.40 -16.60
C GLY A 88 -4.32 -10.48 -17.78
N LYS A 89 -5.30 -10.17 -18.63
CA LYS A 89 -5.14 -9.31 -19.81
C LYS A 89 -5.52 -7.87 -19.54
N HIS A 90 -6.41 -7.63 -18.59
CA HIS A 90 -6.91 -6.31 -18.25
C HIS A 90 -6.62 -5.99 -16.79
N ALA A 91 -6.56 -4.69 -16.52
CA ALA A 91 -6.44 -4.17 -15.18
C ALA A 91 -7.11 -2.82 -15.07
N ALA A 92 -7.27 -2.35 -13.84
CA ALA A 92 -7.80 -1.04 -13.54
C ALA A 92 -6.85 -0.32 -12.58
N VAL A 93 -6.56 0.94 -12.89
CA VAL A 93 -5.95 1.88 -11.93
C VAL A 93 -7.05 2.83 -11.51
N ARG A 94 -7.28 2.99 -10.22
CA ARG A 94 -8.29 3.90 -9.69
C ARG A 94 -7.61 5.01 -8.90
N ASP A 95 -7.94 6.24 -9.27
CA ASP A 95 -7.66 7.44 -8.49
C ASP A 95 -8.95 7.79 -7.72
N PRO A 96 -8.97 7.65 -6.39
CA PRO A 96 -10.14 7.98 -5.60
C PRO A 96 -10.50 9.46 -5.75
N ALA A 97 -11.81 9.75 -5.83
CA ALA A 97 -12.30 11.13 -5.83
C ALA A 97 -11.86 11.86 -4.55
N GLY A 98 -11.66 13.18 -4.64
CA GLY A 98 -11.40 14.01 -3.46
C GLY A 98 -11.64 15.48 -3.76
N SER A 99 -12.06 16.25 -2.75
CA SER A 99 -12.35 17.68 -2.88
C SER A 99 -11.19 18.50 -3.45
N ALA A 100 -9.93 18.04 -3.24
CA ALA A 100 -8.72 18.63 -3.80
C ALA A 100 -8.25 18.00 -5.14
N ARG A 101 -8.75 16.81 -5.51
CA ARG A 101 -8.26 16.00 -6.66
C ARG A 101 -9.24 15.96 -7.84
N GLY A 102 -10.43 16.54 -7.71
CA GLY A 102 -11.46 16.53 -8.75
C GLY A 102 -12.28 15.23 -8.74
N PRO A 103 -13.07 14.97 -9.80
CA PRO A 103 -13.89 13.76 -9.88
C PRO A 103 -13.00 12.51 -9.94
N GLY A 104 -13.40 11.46 -9.25
CA GLY A 104 -12.66 10.21 -9.23
C GLY A 104 -12.60 9.56 -10.61
N ARG A 105 -11.48 8.89 -10.91
CA ARG A 105 -11.22 8.31 -12.23
C ARG A 105 -10.78 6.86 -12.11
N VAL A 106 -11.04 6.10 -13.16
CA VAL A 106 -10.50 4.76 -13.36
C VAL A 106 -9.95 4.63 -14.77
N TRP A 107 -8.72 4.12 -14.88
CA TRP A 107 -8.11 3.75 -16.15
C TRP A 107 -8.26 2.25 -16.33
N VAL A 108 -8.94 1.83 -17.40
CA VAL A 108 -8.93 0.43 -17.83
C VAL A 108 -7.71 0.21 -18.71
N VAL A 109 -6.84 -0.68 -18.29
CA VAL A 109 -5.52 -0.95 -18.88
C VAL A 109 -5.55 -2.30 -19.58
N ASP A 110 -5.17 -2.33 -20.85
CA ASP A 110 -4.79 -3.56 -21.54
C ASP A 110 -3.31 -3.85 -21.22
N LEU A 111 -3.06 -4.91 -20.47
CA LEU A 111 -1.72 -5.31 -20.02
C LEU A 111 -0.84 -5.89 -21.15
N THR A 112 -1.45 -6.22 -22.29
CA THR A 112 -0.75 -6.67 -23.49
C THR A 112 -0.20 -5.47 -24.26
N SER A 113 -1.06 -4.50 -24.57
CA SER A 113 -0.70 -3.32 -25.38
C SER A 113 -0.13 -2.16 -24.55
N GLY A 114 -0.34 -2.15 -23.24
CA GLY A 114 0.04 -1.06 -22.34
C GLY A 114 -0.79 0.21 -22.50
N GLN A 115 -1.94 0.11 -23.18
CA GLN A 115 -2.85 1.22 -23.38
C GLN A 115 -3.85 1.31 -22.22
N GLY A 116 -4.10 2.53 -21.74
CA GLY A 116 -5.07 2.81 -20.69
C GLY A 116 -6.12 3.83 -21.13
N VAL A 117 -7.39 3.52 -20.95
CA VAL A 117 -8.50 4.45 -21.22
C VAL A 117 -9.10 4.93 -19.91
N ALA A 118 -9.04 6.24 -19.68
CA ALA A 118 -9.60 6.88 -18.50
C ALA A 118 -11.13 7.03 -18.62
N GLN A 119 -11.83 6.77 -17.53
CA GLN A 119 -13.26 6.99 -17.38
C GLN A 119 -13.53 7.62 -16.01
N LEU A 120 -14.57 8.45 -15.93
CA LEU A 120 -15.06 8.94 -14.64
C LEU A 120 -15.63 7.76 -13.85
N LEU A 121 -15.45 7.78 -12.54
CA LEU A 121 -16.15 6.86 -11.64
C LEU A 121 -17.66 7.21 -11.60
N PRO A 122 -18.53 6.30 -11.12
CA PRO A 122 -19.95 6.63 -10.96
C PRO A 122 -20.14 7.90 -10.12
N ASP A 123 -21.01 8.79 -10.60
CA ASP A 123 -21.29 10.08 -9.95
C ASP A 123 -22.11 9.93 -8.66
N GLU A 124 -22.85 8.82 -8.54
CA GLU A 124 -23.69 8.52 -7.38
C GLU A 124 -22.88 7.84 -6.25
N GLY A 125 -22.43 8.68 -5.32
CA GLY A 125 -21.81 8.26 -4.06
C GLY A 125 -20.28 8.24 -4.08
N LEU A 126 -19.70 7.70 -3.02
CA LEU A 126 -18.26 7.51 -2.88
C LEU A 126 -17.90 6.11 -3.34
N THR A 127 -17.11 5.99 -4.40
CA THR A 127 -16.58 4.68 -4.80
C THR A 127 -15.66 4.16 -3.69
N GLY A 128 -15.92 2.97 -3.16
CA GLY A 128 -15.05 2.31 -2.18
C GLY A 128 -14.00 1.44 -2.86
N ALA A 129 -14.40 0.73 -3.93
CA ALA A 129 -13.55 -0.21 -4.66
C ALA A 129 -13.89 -0.25 -6.15
N VAL A 130 -12.91 -0.67 -6.97
CA VAL A 130 -13.15 -1.13 -8.34
C VAL A 130 -12.53 -2.51 -8.53
N GLY A 131 -13.11 -3.30 -9.42
CA GLY A 131 -12.63 -4.62 -9.76
C GLY A 131 -13.20 -5.13 -11.06
N PHE A 132 -12.90 -6.37 -11.39
CA PHE A 132 -13.47 -7.07 -12.54
C PHE A 132 -14.33 -8.22 -12.08
N ASP A 133 -15.49 -8.39 -12.72
CA ASP A 133 -16.28 -9.60 -12.57
C ASP A 133 -15.63 -10.80 -13.26
N SER A 134 -16.20 -11.99 -13.06
CA SER A 134 -15.69 -13.26 -13.60
C SER A 134 -15.62 -13.34 -15.12
N VAL A 135 -16.32 -12.46 -15.84
CA VAL A 135 -16.30 -12.36 -17.31
C VAL A 135 -15.44 -11.19 -17.80
N GLY A 136 -14.72 -10.52 -16.90
CA GLY A 136 -13.76 -9.46 -17.24
C GLY A 136 -14.38 -8.08 -17.45
N ARG A 137 -15.60 -7.83 -16.97
CA ARG A 137 -16.22 -6.49 -17.01
C ARG A 137 -15.85 -5.69 -15.78
N LEU A 138 -15.57 -4.40 -15.97
CA LEU A 138 -15.26 -3.49 -14.88
C LEU A 138 -16.50 -3.23 -14.02
N VAL A 139 -16.30 -3.30 -12.71
CA VAL A 139 -17.31 -3.05 -11.68
C VAL A 139 -16.75 -2.04 -10.68
N ALA A 140 -17.60 -1.10 -10.26
CA ALA A 140 -17.34 -0.16 -9.18
C ALA A 140 -18.34 -0.41 -8.04
N LEU A 141 -17.86 -0.43 -6.81
CA LEU A 141 -18.69 -0.51 -5.61
C LEU A 141 -18.72 0.87 -4.96
N THR A 142 -19.91 1.42 -4.71
CA THR A 142 -20.07 2.77 -4.15
C THR A 142 -20.94 2.77 -2.90
N ALA A 143 -20.58 3.60 -1.93
CA ALA A 143 -21.43 3.96 -0.81
C ALA A 143 -22.24 5.20 -1.21
N TYR A 144 -23.56 5.12 -1.07
CA TYR A 144 -24.45 6.23 -1.36
C TYR A 144 -24.28 7.35 -0.33
N THR A 145 -24.15 8.59 -0.81
CA THR A 145 -23.95 9.78 0.04
C THR A 145 -25.07 10.80 -0.06
N GLY A 146 -26.17 10.47 -0.75
CA GLY A 146 -27.33 11.34 -0.83
C GLY A 146 -28.24 11.18 0.40
N GLU A 147 -29.29 12.00 0.45
CA GLU A 147 -30.29 11.92 1.51
C GLU A 147 -31.15 10.66 1.36
N LEU A 148 -31.25 9.88 2.44
CA LEU A 148 -32.06 8.66 2.49
C LEU A 148 -33.35 8.89 3.27
N ALA A 149 -34.49 8.61 2.63
CA ALA A 149 -35.78 8.62 3.30
C ALA A 149 -36.02 7.27 3.99
N ARG A 150 -36.04 7.24 5.33
CA ARG A 150 -36.37 6.04 6.13
C ARG A 150 -37.86 5.99 6.48
N ARG A 151 -38.49 4.83 6.31
CA ARG A 151 -39.89 4.58 6.69
C ARG A 151 -40.13 3.10 7.02
N ASP A 152 -40.62 2.84 8.23
CA ASP A 152 -41.00 1.49 8.70
C ASP A 152 -39.88 0.45 8.42
N ASP A 153 -38.70 0.68 9.01
CA ASP A 153 -37.49 -0.15 8.90
C ASP A 153 -36.97 -0.44 7.49
N ALA A 154 -37.29 0.45 6.55
CA ALA A 154 -36.79 0.40 5.18
C ALA A 154 -36.35 1.78 4.70
N PHE A 155 -35.42 1.80 3.75
CA PHE A 155 -35.20 2.97 2.89
C PHE A 155 -36.21 3.00 1.76
N LEU A 156 -36.76 4.19 1.48
CA LEU A 156 -37.50 4.49 0.26
C LEU A 156 -36.52 5.09 -0.76
N PHE A 157 -36.11 4.27 -1.71
CA PHE A 157 -35.14 4.66 -2.74
C PHE A 157 -35.70 4.32 -4.12
N GLU A 158 -35.82 5.33 -4.98
CA GLU A 158 -36.35 5.19 -6.36
C GLU A 158 -37.70 4.46 -6.44
N GLY A 159 -38.60 4.77 -5.50
CA GLY A 159 -39.92 4.14 -5.42
C GLY A 159 -39.93 2.70 -4.91
N ARG A 160 -38.78 2.16 -4.49
CA ARG A 160 -38.64 0.82 -3.90
C ARG A 160 -38.43 0.92 -2.40
N ARG A 161 -38.96 -0.06 -1.67
CA ARG A 161 -38.66 -0.30 -0.25
C ARG A 161 -37.46 -1.23 -0.15
N ILE A 162 -36.39 -0.79 0.50
CA ILE A 162 -35.18 -1.56 0.74
C ILE A 162 -35.08 -1.83 2.23
N PRO A 163 -35.21 -3.09 2.70
CA PRO A 163 -35.21 -3.39 4.12
C PRO A 163 -33.85 -3.05 4.75
N ILE A 164 -33.87 -2.38 5.90
CA ILE A 164 -32.68 -2.06 6.68
C ILE A 164 -32.39 -3.28 7.57
N PRO A 165 -31.16 -3.82 7.59
CA PRO A 165 -30.79 -4.85 8.56
C PRO A 165 -30.96 -4.30 9.97
N ASP A 166 -31.53 -5.09 10.89
CA ASP A 166 -31.93 -4.64 12.24
C ASP A 166 -30.85 -3.83 12.98
N GLU A 167 -31.34 -2.81 13.70
CA GLU A 167 -30.67 -1.99 14.73
C GLU A 167 -29.34 -1.31 14.34
N ASP A 168 -29.37 -0.30 13.46
CA ASP A 168 -28.27 0.65 13.38
C ASP A 168 -28.70 2.08 13.02
N GLU A 169 -28.19 3.06 13.78
CA GLU A 169 -28.36 4.50 13.52
C GLU A 169 -27.52 4.98 12.33
N GLY A 170 -26.52 4.19 11.90
CA GLY A 170 -25.62 4.51 10.77
C GLY A 170 -26.02 3.93 9.42
N ALA A 171 -27.21 3.31 9.29
CA ALA A 171 -27.56 2.57 8.09
C ALA A 171 -27.47 3.41 6.80
N GLY A 172 -26.90 2.83 5.74
CA GLY A 172 -26.68 3.46 4.45
C GLY A 172 -27.15 2.59 3.27
N LEU A 173 -26.90 3.05 2.05
CA LEU A 173 -27.03 2.23 0.84
C LEU A 173 -25.66 2.02 0.22
N ALA A 174 -25.42 0.81 -0.28
CA ALA A 174 -24.32 0.52 -1.19
C ALA A 174 -24.87 0.13 -2.56
N HIS A 175 -24.11 0.43 -3.61
CA HIS A 175 -24.43 0.13 -4.99
C HIS A 175 -23.26 -0.58 -5.67
N ALA A 176 -23.58 -1.54 -6.55
CA ALA A 176 -22.64 -2.02 -7.54
C ALA A 176 -23.00 -1.45 -8.91
N TYR A 177 -22.03 -0.85 -9.58
CA TYR A 177 -22.13 -0.37 -10.95
C TYR A 177 -21.26 -1.22 -11.86
N ARG A 178 -21.79 -1.62 -13.00
CA ARG A 178 -21.03 -2.28 -14.07
C ARG A 178 -20.88 -1.35 -15.24
N LEU A 179 -19.68 -1.31 -15.81
CA LEU A 179 -19.44 -0.54 -17.02
C LEU A 179 -19.93 -1.31 -18.25
N GLU A 180 -20.91 -0.75 -18.97
CA GLU A 180 -21.49 -1.29 -20.20
C GLU A 180 -21.48 -0.23 -21.29
N ALA A 181 -20.86 -0.52 -22.44
CA ALA A 181 -20.81 0.40 -23.59
C ALA A 181 -20.36 1.84 -23.26
N GLY A 182 -19.43 2.00 -22.32
CA GLY A 182 -18.89 3.29 -21.89
C GLY A 182 -19.76 4.04 -20.86
N ALA A 183 -20.81 3.42 -20.34
CA ALA A 183 -21.66 3.99 -19.30
C ALA A 183 -21.74 3.09 -18.08
N TRP A 184 -21.78 3.70 -16.89
CA TRP A 184 -22.01 2.98 -15.64
C TRP A 184 -23.49 2.63 -15.49
N LYS A 185 -23.77 1.35 -15.25
CA LYS A 185 -25.12 0.85 -15.01
C LYS A 185 -25.18 0.22 -13.63
N ARG A 186 -26.08 0.69 -12.78
CA ARG A 186 -26.33 0.08 -11.48
C ARG A 186 -26.91 -1.32 -11.66
N ILE A 187 -26.29 -2.32 -11.04
CA ILE A 187 -26.69 -3.74 -11.12
C ILE A 187 -27.14 -4.30 -9.77
N GLU A 188 -26.78 -3.64 -8.66
CA GLU A 188 -27.14 -4.07 -7.31
C GLU A 188 -27.30 -2.85 -6.41
N THR A 189 -28.24 -2.92 -5.47
CA THR A 189 -28.42 -1.97 -4.36
C THR A 189 -28.77 -2.75 -3.10
N VAL A 190 -28.03 -2.52 -2.02
CA VAL A 190 -28.23 -3.17 -0.71
C VAL A 190 -28.20 -2.12 0.39
N ALA A 191 -29.03 -2.29 1.43
CA ALA A 191 -28.93 -1.49 2.64
C ALA A 191 -27.83 -2.05 3.55
N THR A 192 -27.01 -1.15 4.08
CA THR A 192 -25.81 -1.51 4.84
C THR A 192 -25.93 -0.99 6.26
N ARG A 193 -25.33 -1.70 7.21
CA ARG A 193 -25.03 -1.16 8.54
C ARG A 193 -23.84 -0.19 8.36
N GLY A 194 -23.89 0.99 8.96
CA GLY A 194 -23.01 2.11 8.59
C GLY A 194 -21.52 1.85 8.79
N ASP A 195 -20.70 2.08 7.76
CA ASP A 195 -19.31 2.58 7.79
C ASP A 195 -18.63 2.37 6.42
N ALA A 196 -17.34 2.73 6.31
CA ALA A 196 -16.50 2.67 5.11
C ALA A 196 -16.52 1.30 4.38
N ASP A 197 -16.90 0.23 5.09
CA ASP A 197 -17.01 -1.14 4.59
C ASP A 197 -18.40 -1.49 4.05
N ALA A 198 -19.33 -0.52 3.98
CA ALA A 198 -20.67 -0.69 3.42
C ALA A 198 -20.65 -1.32 2.02
N VAL A 199 -19.66 -0.97 1.20
CA VAL A 199 -19.50 -1.55 -0.14
C VAL A 199 -19.27 -3.05 -0.14
N PHE A 200 -18.71 -3.63 0.93
CA PHE A 200 -18.42 -5.05 1.03
C PHE A 200 -19.67 -5.89 1.37
N ALA A 201 -20.78 -5.28 1.76
CA ALA A 201 -22.06 -5.97 1.94
C ALA A 201 -22.73 -6.37 0.60
N LEU A 202 -22.24 -5.88 -0.53
CA LEU A 202 -22.74 -6.22 -1.86
C LEU A 202 -22.35 -7.66 -2.22
N THR A 203 -23.30 -8.44 -2.76
CA THR A 203 -23.03 -9.77 -3.31
C THR A 203 -22.00 -9.69 -4.43
N THR A 204 -22.02 -8.60 -5.19
CA THR A 204 -21.04 -8.32 -6.25
C THR A 204 -19.60 -8.23 -5.74
N THR A 205 -19.37 -7.91 -4.47
CA THR A 205 -18.04 -7.94 -3.86
C THR A 205 -17.40 -9.31 -3.98
N GLU A 206 -18.17 -10.36 -3.71
CA GLU A 206 -17.67 -11.74 -3.79
C GLU A 206 -17.24 -12.08 -5.22
N MET A 207 -17.84 -11.45 -6.24
CA MET A 207 -17.51 -11.66 -7.65
C MET A 207 -16.22 -10.98 -8.11
N LEU A 208 -15.62 -10.09 -7.31
CA LEU A 208 -14.40 -9.39 -7.68
C LEU A 208 -13.17 -10.28 -7.48
N VAL A 209 -12.40 -10.47 -8.54
CA VAL A 209 -11.37 -11.52 -8.57
C VAL A 209 -10.06 -11.11 -7.89
N SER A 210 -9.60 -9.87 -8.10
CA SER A 210 -8.36 -9.37 -7.51
C SER A 210 -8.30 -7.84 -7.50
N SER A 211 -8.09 -7.23 -6.32
CA SER A 211 -7.84 -5.80 -6.17
C SER A 211 -6.91 -5.48 -5.00
N THR A 212 -6.50 -4.23 -4.85
CA THR A 212 -5.81 -3.70 -3.66
C THR A 212 -6.76 -3.33 -2.52
N VAL A 213 -8.06 -3.52 -2.70
CA VAL A 213 -9.11 -3.03 -1.78
C VAL A 213 -9.88 -4.19 -1.16
N ALA A 214 -10.30 -5.15 -1.97
CA ALA A 214 -10.89 -6.39 -1.52
C ALA A 214 -9.77 -7.39 -1.21
N GLY A 215 -9.62 -7.75 0.07
CA GLY A 215 -8.80 -8.85 0.60
C GLY A 215 -7.56 -9.18 -0.24
N ASP A 216 -6.44 -8.51 0.05
CA ASP A 216 -5.18 -8.88 -0.56
C ASP A 216 -4.75 -10.26 -0.03
N ALA A 217 -4.82 -11.28 -0.89
CA ALA A 217 -4.53 -12.66 -0.50
C ALA A 217 -3.11 -12.87 0.03
N ASP A 218 -2.18 -11.97 -0.29
CA ASP A 218 -0.82 -11.98 0.21
C ASP A 218 -0.64 -11.09 1.45
N ALA A 219 -1.58 -10.22 1.80
CA ALA A 219 -1.43 -9.35 2.97
C ALA A 219 -1.46 -10.17 4.26
N LEU A 220 -0.51 -9.86 5.14
CA LEU A 220 -0.47 -10.49 6.46
C LEU A 220 -1.31 -9.68 7.45
N VAL A 221 -2.09 -10.40 8.25
CA VAL A 221 -2.95 -9.79 9.28
C VAL A 221 -2.13 -9.49 10.52
N ALA A 222 -2.19 -8.24 10.98
CA ALA A 222 -1.60 -7.81 12.23
C ALA A 222 -2.52 -8.10 13.41
N GLN A 223 -1.95 -8.61 14.49
CA GLN A 223 -2.63 -8.85 15.76
C GLN A 223 -1.94 -8.02 16.84
N GLY A 224 -2.70 -7.12 17.48
CA GLY A 224 -2.19 -6.34 18.61
C GLY A 224 -1.76 -7.27 19.75
N LEU A 225 -0.62 -6.96 20.35
CA LEU A 225 -0.13 -7.64 21.54
C LEU A 225 -0.69 -6.96 22.80
N GLU A 226 -0.99 -7.77 23.82
CA GLU A 226 -1.24 -7.25 25.15
C GLU A 226 0.04 -6.60 25.70
N GLU A 227 -0.10 -5.44 26.35
CA GLU A 227 1.03 -4.64 26.84
C GLU A 227 1.92 -5.41 27.82
N ASP A 228 1.31 -6.24 28.68
CA ASP A 228 2.02 -7.06 29.67
C ASP A 228 2.43 -8.45 29.15
N SER A 229 2.29 -8.70 27.85
CA SER A 229 2.68 -9.98 27.27
C SER A 229 4.20 -10.18 27.28
N HIS A 230 4.63 -11.45 27.35
CA HIS A 230 6.05 -11.79 27.29
C HIS A 230 6.74 -11.27 26.01
N ASP A 231 6.04 -11.28 24.87
CA ASP A 231 6.57 -10.77 23.61
C ASP A 231 6.70 -9.24 23.61
N ALA A 232 5.73 -8.51 24.18
CA ALA A 232 5.84 -7.06 24.35
C ALA A 232 7.04 -6.70 25.24
N ALA A 233 7.24 -7.41 26.35
CA ALA A 233 8.40 -7.23 27.23
C ALA A 233 9.74 -7.51 26.52
N ARG A 234 9.81 -8.57 25.69
CA ARG A 234 10.99 -8.86 24.85
C ARG A 234 11.28 -7.73 23.86
N LEU A 235 10.25 -7.20 23.22
CA LEU A 235 10.37 -6.12 22.24
C LEU A 235 10.85 -4.83 22.90
N ASP A 236 10.28 -4.46 24.05
CA ASP A 236 10.69 -3.26 24.79
C ASP A 236 12.13 -3.36 25.32
N ALA A 237 12.60 -4.57 25.64
CA ALA A 237 13.99 -4.78 26.04
C ALA A 237 15.00 -4.54 24.90
N VAL A 238 14.64 -4.85 23.65
CA VAL A 238 15.54 -4.71 22.48
C VAL A 238 15.28 -3.44 21.65
N VAL A 239 14.15 -2.76 21.88
CA VAL A 239 13.77 -1.51 21.23
C VAL A 239 13.65 -0.39 22.29
N PRO A 240 14.78 0.18 22.76
CA PRO A 240 14.78 1.17 23.83
C PRO A 240 14.13 2.50 23.43
N ARG A 241 14.00 2.77 22.13
CA ARG A 241 13.22 3.87 21.58
C ARG A 241 12.38 3.33 20.43
N ARG A 242 11.10 3.10 20.70
CA ARG A 242 10.13 2.69 19.68
C ARG A 242 10.04 3.72 18.55
N GLY A 243 10.40 4.97 18.86
CA GLY A 243 10.77 5.95 17.86
C GLY A 243 9.61 6.62 17.17
N HIS A 244 8.35 6.40 17.57
CA HIS A 244 7.16 7.08 17.07
C HIS A 244 6.57 8.01 18.15
N ASP A 245 5.97 9.11 17.73
CA ASP A 245 5.18 10.05 18.55
C ASP A 245 3.68 9.70 18.54
N VAL A 246 3.26 8.84 17.60
CA VAL A 246 1.88 8.38 17.44
C VAL A 246 1.53 7.30 18.47
N PHE A 247 0.34 7.41 19.07
CA PHE A 247 -0.22 6.43 20.00
C PHE A 247 -0.45 5.08 19.30
N GLY A 248 -0.21 3.97 20.01
CA GLY A 248 -0.26 2.63 19.43
C GLY A 248 0.24 1.55 20.38
N GLY A 249 0.49 0.35 19.84
CA GLY A 249 1.03 -0.79 20.57
C GLY A 249 1.85 -1.72 19.69
N TRP A 250 2.53 -2.69 20.30
CA TRP A 250 3.18 -3.74 19.52
C TRP A 250 2.14 -4.61 18.84
N ALA A 251 2.41 -4.98 17.59
CA ALA A 251 1.62 -5.95 16.86
C ALA A 251 2.50 -7.07 16.34
N ARG A 252 1.92 -8.27 16.29
CA ARG A 252 2.48 -9.48 15.74
C ARG A 252 1.84 -9.76 14.39
N VAL A 253 2.67 -10.16 13.44
CA VAL A 253 2.29 -10.54 12.09
C VAL A 253 2.84 -11.94 11.85
N GLU A 254 1.95 -12.90 11.67
CA GLU A 254 2.35 -14.29 11.45
C GLU A 254 2.89 -14.50 10.04
N SER A 255 4.04 -15.16 9.94
CA SER A 255 4.61 -15.64 8.68
C SER A 255 5.02 -17.10 8.82
N ARG A 256 5.19 -17.82 7.70
CA ARG A 256 5.68 -19.21 7.73
C ARG A 256 7.05 -19.35 8.38
N GLY A 257 7.85 -18.29 8.39
CA GLY A 257 9.20 -18.27 8.96
C GLY A 257 9.22 -17.76 10.39
N GLY A 258 8.07 -17.70 11.06
CA GLY A 258 7.94 -17.17 12.41
C GLY A 258 7.40 -15.73 12.43
N PRO A 259 7.15 -15.22 13.65
CA PRO A 259 6.48 -13.94 13.82
C PRO A 259 7.39 -12.77 13.46
N LEU A 260 6.79 -11.82 12.75
CA LEU A 260 7.28 -10.45 12.62
C LEU A 260 6.54 -9.59 13.64
N PHE A 261 7.24 -8.63 14.20
CA PHE A 261 6.70 -7.68 15.16
C PHE A 261 6.96 -6.28 14.65
N ALA A 262 5.96 -5.42 14.77
CA ALA A 262 6.05 -4.02 14.35
C ALA A 262 5.17 -3.16 15.26
N TRP A 263 5.42 -1.86 15.29
CA TRP A 263 4.52 -0.94 15.98
C TRP A 263 3.25 -0.75 15.15
N GLN A 264 2.08 -0.83 15.77
CA GLN A 264 0.79 -0.54 15.12
C GLN A 264 0.20 0.73 15.71
N THR A 265 -0.12 1.70 14.85
CA THR A 265 -0.81 2.93 15.27
C THR A 265 -2.24 2.62 15.71
N ALA A 266 -2.74 3.36 16.69
CA ALA A 266 -4.14 3.32 17.10
C ALA A 266 -4.99 4.33 16.32
N GLY A 267 -6.30 4.10 16.25
CA GLY A 267 -7.28 4.97 15.60
C GLY A 267 -8.10 4.25 14.54
N GLU A 268 -8.91 5.00 13.79
CA GLU A 268 -9.77 4.46 12.72
C GLU A 268 -8.98 3.83 11.56
N GLN A 269 -7.76 4.32 11.31
CA GLN A 269 -6.83 3.72 10.33
C GLN A 269 -5.55 3.31 11.04
N THR A 270 -5.43 2.01 11.32
CA THR A 270 -4.21 1.44 11.88
C THR A 270 -3.20 1.16 10.77
N ALA A 271 -1.93 1.48 11.01
CA ALA A 271 -0.82 1.14 10.13
C ALA A 271 0.30 0.49 10.93
N LEU A 272 0.99 -0.48 10.32
CA LEU A 272 2.24 -0.99 10.85
C LEU A 272 3.36 0.00 10.52
N MET A 273 4.28 0.18 11.46
CA MET A 273 5.34 1.18 11.42
C MET A 273 6.67 0.55 11.83
N MET A 274 7.77 1.15 11.37
CA MET A 274 9.09 0.88 11.95
C MET A 274 9.11 1.21 13.45
N PRO A 275 9.88 0.48 14.27
CA PRO A 275 10.81 -0.60 13.89
C PRO A 275 10.13 -1.96 13.73
N VAL A 276 10.66 -2.76 12.80
CA VAL A 276 10.26 -4.16 12.59
C VAL A 276 11.28 -5.09 13.23
N ARG A 277 10.81 -6.13 13.93
CA ARG A 277 11.63 -7.20 14.48
C ARG A 277 11.15 -8.56 13.99
N TRP A 278 12.08 -9.44 13.67
CA TRP A 278 11.82 -10.81 13.29
C TRP A 278 12.49 -11.72 14.30
N GLU A 279 11.76 -12.73 14.78
CA GLU A 279 12.37 -13.79 15.56
C GLU A 279 13.37 -14.58 14.70
N LEU A 280 14.61 -14.69 15.17
CA LEU A 280 15.73 -15.42 14.56
C LEU A 280 15.75 -16.88 15.04
N GLU A 281 16.55 -17.74 14.40
CA GLU A 281 16.53 -19.19 14.67
C GLU A 281 16.94 -19.53 16.11
N ASP A 282 17.74 -18.67 16.71
CA ASP A 282 18.19 -18.75 18.09
C ASP A 282 17.20 -18.13 19.10
N GLY A 283 16.02 -17.69 18.64
CA GLY A 283 14.96 -17.10 19.45
C GLY A 283 15.15 -15.61 19.78
N HIS A 284 16.23 -14.97 19.30
CA HIS A 284 16.42 -13.53 19.50
C HIS A 284 15.58 -12.71 18.52
N LEU A 285 15.19 -11.51 18.94
CA LEU A 285 14.49 -10.56 18.08
C LEU A 285 15.52 -9.66 17.38
N GLY A 286 15.62 -9.80 16.06
CA GLY A 286 16.53 -9.01 15.21
C GLY A 286 15.79 -8.14 14.21
N GLU A 287 16.42 -7.08 13.71
CA GLU A 287 15.90 -6.39 12.52
C GLU A 287 16.13 -7.26 11.28
N PRO A 288 15.17 -7.36 10.34
CA PRO A 288 15.42 -8.03 9.06
C PRO A 288 16.64 -7.45 8.33
N GLU A 289 17.46 -8.35 7.77
CA GLU A 289 18.73 -8.00 7.11
C GLU A 289 18.53 -6.92 6.03
N CYS A 290 19.24 -5.80 6.13
CA CYS A 290 19.17 -4.69 5.17
C CYS A 290 17.75 -4.08 4.96
N LEU A 291 16.88 -4.16 5.97
CA LEU A 291 15.57 -3.50 5.92
C LEU A 291 15.73 -2.00 5.65
N ALA A 292 16.56 -1.32 6.43
CA ALA A 292 17.04 0.05 6.19
C ALA A 292 15.94 1.05 5.78
N LEU A 293 14.74 0.92 6.36
CA LEU A 293 13.64 1.86 6.18
C LEU A 293 13.84 3.08 7.10
N PRO A 294 13.36 4.28 6.70
CA PRO A 294 13.40 5.45 7.57
C PRO A 294 12.71 5.15 8.91
N ALA A 295 13.24 5.73 9.98
CA ALA A 295 12.55 5.69 11.28
C ALA A 295 11.14 6.26 11.12
N GLN A 296 10.16 5.67 11.81
CA GLN A 296 8.74 6.05 11.73
C GLN A 296 8.08 5.90 10.35
N SER A 297 8.71 5.19 9.40
CA SER A 297 8.02 4.91 8.14
C SER A 297 6.94 3.85 8.32
N PRO A 298 5.79 3.97 7.62
CA PRO A 298 4.83 2.88 7.52
C PRO A 298 5.47 1.70 6.80
N VAL A 299 5.11 0.50 7.24
CA VAL A 299 5.56 -0.77 6.67
C VAL A 299 4.36 -1.60 6.28
N ARG A 300 4.34 -2.08 5.04
CA ARG A 300 3.39 -3.11 4.61
C ARG A 300 4.09 -4.45 4.55
N ALA A 301 3.49 -5.46 5.17
CA ALA A 301 3.99 -6.83 5.21
C ALA A 301 3.07 -7.75 4.41
N MET A 302 3.64 -8.49 3.47
CA MET A 302 2.91 -9.41 2.61
C MET A 302 3.72 -10.71 2.45
N ALA A 303 3.08 -11.85 2.32
CA ALA A 303 3.75 -13.12 2.07
C ALA A 303 3.12 -13.88 0.91
N ARG A 304 3.97 -14.53 0.10
CA ARG A 304 3.55 -15.47 -0.92
C ARG A 304 4.50 -16.66 -0.97
N GLY A 305 3.96 -17.85 -0.74
CA GLY A 305 4.76 -19.07 -0.67
C GLY A 305 5.83 -18.91 0.41
N ASP A 306 7.10 -18.96 -0.01
CA ASP A 306 8.27 -18.82 0.87
C ASP A 306 8.91 -17.42 0.78
N LEU A 307 8.21 -16.45 0.21
CA LEU A 307 8.65 -15.06 0.11
C LEU A 307 7.90 -14.18 1.09
N LEU A 308 8.63 -13.29 1.76
CA LEU A 308 8.11 -12.18 2.55
C LEU A 308 8.50 -10.88 1.87
N LEU A 309 7.53 -10.03 1.61
CA LEU A 309 7.69 -8.68 1.10
C LEU A 309 7.45 -7.68 2.23
N LEU A 310 8.45 -6.86 2.52
CA LEU A 310 8.32 -5.67 3.37
C LEU A 310 8.49 -4.43 2.49
N ALA A 311 7.47 -3.58 2.44
CA ALA A 311 7.45 -2.36 1.65
C ALA A 311 7.25 -1.13 2.54
N GLY A 312 8.14 -0.15 2.40
CA GLY A 312 7.99 1.19 2.98
C GLY A 312 7.42 2.19 1.97
N GLU A 313 7.68 3.47 2.20
CA GLU A 313 7.25 4.56 1.29
C GLU A 313 8.03 4.60 -0.04
N ALA A 314 9.30 4.22 -0.01
CA ALA A 314 10.18 4.26 -1.18
C ALA A 314 10.95 2.96 -1.41
N GLN A 315 11.01 2.08 -0.42
CA GLN A 315 11.86 0.91 -0.37
C GLN A 315 11.04 -0.37 -0.37
N VAL A 316 11.57 -1.38 -1.03
CA VAL A 316 10.97 -2.70 -1.18
C VAL A 316 12.03 -3.73 -0.86
N ARG A 317 11.74 -4.63 0.07
CA ARG A 317 12.64 -5.71 0.48
C ARG A 317 11.89 -7.03 0.38
N VAL A 318 12.49 -7.99 -0.30
CA VAL A 318 11.96 -9.36 -0.42
C VAL A 318 12.92 -10.29 0.27
N TYR A 319 12.40 -11.11 1.17
CA TYR A 319 13.15 -12.08 1.96
C TYR A 319 12.70 -13.49 1.61
N ASP A 320 13.65 -14.41 1.64
CA ASP A 320 13.34 -15.83 1.71
C ASP A 320 12.96 -16.17 3.16
N VAL A 321 11.77 -16.73 3.36
CA VAL A 321 11.21 -16.99 4.67
C VAL A 321 11.90 -18.17 5.36
N GLY A 322 12.38 -19.15 4.58
CA GLY A 322 13.05 -20.34 5.10
C GLY A 322 14.42 -20.03 5.71
N THR A 323 15.19 -19.16 5.05
CA THR A 323 16.53 -18.73 5.51
C THR A 323 16.53 -17.40 6.24
N ARG A 324 15.42 -16.63 6.18
CA ARG A 324 15.27 -15.26 6.72
C ARG A 324 16.30 -14.27 6.17
N ARG A 325 16.81 -14.53 4.96
CA ARG A 325 17.82 -13.71 4.29
C ARG A 325 17.23 -12.88 3.17
N LEU A 326 17.86 -11.75 2.88
CA LEU A 326 17.44 -10.88 1.80
C LEU A 326 17.58 -11.59 0.44
N ALA A 327 16.48 -11.70 -0.30
CA ALA A 327 16.45 -12.22 -1.66
C ALA A 327 16.58 -11.10 -2.70
N ALA A 328 15.88 -9.98 -2.49
CA ALA A 328 15.98 -8.81 -3.35
C ALA A 328 15.71 -7.51 -2.59
N SER A 329 16.28 -6.42 -3.10
CA SER A 329 16.10 -5.07 -2.59
C SER A 329 15.93 -4.11 -3.76
N PHE A 330 14.92 -3.26 -3.68
CA PHE A 330 14.62 -2.23 -4.66
C PHE A 330 14.21 -0.93 -3.98
N ASP A 331 14.58 0.20 -4.56
CA ASP A 331 14.28 1.53 -4.05
C ASP A 331 13.66 2.42 -5.15
N GLY A 332 13.00 3.50 -4.73
CA GLY A 332 12.38 4.49 -5.61
C GLY A 332 10.95 4.17 -6.04
N PHE A 333 10.21 3.36 -5.26
CA PHE A 333 8.82 2.99 -5.56
C PHE A 333 7.87 3.43 -4.44
N ARG A 334 6.74 4.03 -4.80
CA ARG A 334 5.71 4.55 -3.87
C ARG A 334 4.81 3.47 -3.27
N ALA A 335 4.66 2.36 -3.99
CA ALA A 335 3.92 1.21 -3.53
C ALA A 335 4.47 -0.04 -4.22
N ALA A 336 4.39 -1.17 -3.52
CA ALA A 336 4.76 -2.47 -4.06
C ALA A 336 3.86 -3.56 -3.48
N ARG A 337 3.53 -4.53 -4.33
CA ARG A 337 2.92 -5.81 -3.93
C ARG A 337 3.38 -6.92 -4.87
N PHE A 338 3.15 -8.18 -4.50
CA PHE A 338 3.36 -9.27 -5.44
C PHE A 338 2.45 -9.10 -6.66
N TRP A 339 3.01 -9.35 -7.85
CA TRP A 339 2.23 -9.39 -9.08
C TRP A 339 1.17 -10.48 -8.95
N PRO A 340 -0.11 -10.26 -9.26
CA PRO A 340 -1.12 -11.28 -9.07
C PRO A 340 -0.83 -12.50 -9.95
N GLU A 341 -1.03 -13.68 -9.38
CA GLU A 341 -1.09 -14.90 -10.17
C GLU A 341 -2.40 -14.86 -10.99
N PRO A 342 -2.37 -15.25 -12.28
CA PRO A 342 -3.59 -15.46 -13.04
C PRO A 342 -4.47 -16.49 -12.30
N GLY A 343 -5.52 -16.00 -11.66
CA GLY A 343 -6.41 -16.82 -10.86
C GLY A 343 -7.57 -17.32 -11.71
N SER A 344 -7.82 -18.62 -11.71
CA SER A 344 -9.07 -19.22 -12.17
C SER A 344 -10.22 -19.08 -11.16
N ARG A 345 -10.08 -18.22 -10.14
CA ARG A 345 -11.03 -18.14 -9.03
C ARG A 345 -12.29 -17.40 -9.49
N VAL A 346 -13.18 -18.16 -10.11
CA VAL A 346 -14.62 -18.00 -9.88
C VAL A 346 -14.83 -18.21 -8.38
N PRO A 347 -15.47 -17.28 -7.66
CA PRO A 347 -15.85 -17.48 -6.26
C PRO A 347 -16.76 -18.70 -6.15
N HIS A 348 -16.59 -19.48 -5.09
CA HIS A 348 -17.53 -20.53 -4.72
C HIS A 348 -18.92 -19.90 -4.49
N GLY A 349 -19.87 -20.22 -5.35
CA GLY A 349 -21.25 -19.70 -5.30
C GLY A 349 -22.04 -19.92 -6.59
N ALA A 350 -21.37 -20.12 -7.73
CA ALA A 350 -22.02 -20.52 -8.97
C ALA A 350 -22.26 -22.04 -9.04
N THR A 351 -22.92 -22.62 -8.04
CA THR A 351 -23.56 -23.94 -8.22
C THR A 351 -24.98 -23.70 -8.68
N ALA A 352 -25.22 -24.09 -9.93
CA ALA A 352 -26.48 -23.94 -10.64
C ALA A 352 -27.69 -24.37 -9.80
N ALA A 353 -28.56 -23.42 -9.45
CA ALA A 353 -29.98 -23.72 -9.32
C ALA A 353 -30.58 -23.77 -10.73
N SER A 354 -30.34 -24.90 -11.40
CA SER A 354 -31.01 -25.29 -12.64
C SER A 354 -31.40 -26.76 -12.51
N ALA A 355 -32.50 -27.02 -11.81
CA ALA A 355 -33.36 -28.18 -12.07
C ALA A 355 -34.68 -28.02 -11.31
N GLN A 356 -35.73 -27.89 -12.12
CA GLN A 356 -37.17 -27.80 -11.85
C GLN A 356 -37.76 -29.16 -11.39
N PRO A 357 -39.05 -29.27 -10.97
CA PRO A 357 -40.26 -28.85 -11.71
C PRO A 357 -40.94 -27.58 -11.20
#